data_AF-S0F625-F1
#
_entry.id   AF-S0F625-F1
#
_cell.length_a   1.000
_cell.length_b   1.000
_cell.length_c   1.000
_cell.angle_alpha   90.00
_cell.angle_beta   90.00
_cell.angle_gamma   90.00
#
_symmetry.space_group_name_H-M   'P 1'
#
loop_
_entity.id
_entity.type
_entity.pdbx_description
1 polymer ?
#
loop_
_entity_poly.entity_id
_entity_poly.type
_entity_poly.pdbx_seq_one_letter_code
_entity_poly.pdbx_strand_id
1 'polypeptide(L)'
;MAKKTTEKDVLIVRDEKTGELSVVAGLDADGSPKRTPAKAENAQSFLQFDRHGDVLDNFFKNFFRQCKEPSRFGFYRVAADQADKLMEVMKDLLKDPEANKELLAPHKVDTSGYEKQVKEEQTAGKTEQKQEEQ
;
A
#
# COMPACT_ATOMS: atom_id res chain seq x y z
N MET A 1 30.27 -0.42 -14.77
CA MET A 1 29.99 -1.41 -13.69
C MET A 1 28.48 -1.41 -13.48
N ALA A 2 27.81 -2.52 -13.84
CA ALA A 2 26.35 -2.62 -13.84
C ALA A 2 25.80 -2.58 -12.40
N LYS A 3 25.15 -1.48 -12.03
CA LYS A 3 24.34 -1.42 -10.80
C LYS A 3 23.11 -2.29 -11.05
N LYS A 4 23.09 -3.46 -10.41
CA LYS A 4 22.04 -4.47 -10.50
C LYS A 4 20.66 -3.82 -10.28
N THR A 5 19.83 -3.97 -11.31
CA THR A 5 18.40 -3.66 -11.38
C THR A 5 17.60 -4.66 -10.53
N THR A 6 17.71 -4.55 -9.21
CA THR A 6 16.82 -5.22 -8.23
C THR A 6 16.43 -4.20 -7.16
N GLU A 7 15.93 -3.05 -7.59
CA GLU A 7 15.33 -2.06 -6.70
C GLU A 7 13.94 -2.56 -6.33
N LYS A 8 13.89 -3.48 -5.37
CA LYS A 8 12.64 -3.88 -4.75
C LYS A 8 12.19 -2.77 -3.82
N ASP A 9 10.93 -2.38 -3.95
CA ASP A 9 10.26 -1.48 -3.04
C ASP A 9 9.41 -2.30 -2.05
N VAL A 10 9.18 -1.77 -0.85
CA VAL A 10 8.21 -2.29 0.11
C VAL A 10 7.13 -1.25 0.36
N LEU A 11 5.98 -1.74 0.80
CA LEU A 11 4.81 -0.92 1.06
C LEU A 11 4.69 -0.74 2.57
N ILE A 12 4.80 0.48 3.03
CA ILE A 12 4.52 0.87 4.41
C ILE A 12 3.06 1.25 4.50
N VAL A 13 2.40 0.80 5.56
CA VAL A 13 1.04 1.16 5.91
C VAL A 13 1.03 1.84 7.28
N ARG A 14 0.33 2.97 7.36
CA ARG A 14 0.05 3.71 8.57
C ARG A 14 -1.40 3.50 8.96
N ASP A 15 -1.66 3.14 10.20
CA ASP A 15 -3.02 3.17 10.75
C ASP A 15 -3.32 4.58 11.27
N GLU A 16 -4.37 5.24 10.79
CA GLU A 16 -4.75 6.56 11.29
C GLU A 16 -5.36 6.53 12.70
N LYS A 17 -5.92 5.40 13.16
CA LYS A 17 -6.46 5.31 14.52
C LYS A 17 -5.37 5.15 15.57
N THR A 18 -4.37 4.32 15.32
CA THR A 18 -3.30 4.08 16.31
C THR A 18 -2.07 4.94 16.06
N GLY A 19 -1.93 5.52 14.86
CA GLY A 19 -0.73 6.23 14.44
C GLY A 19 0.46 5.29 14.19
N GLU A 20 0.27 3.97 14.28
CA GLU A 20 1.35 3.01 14.09
C GLU A 20 1.68 2.81 12.62
N LEU A 21 2.99 2.77 12.36
CA LEU A 21 3.55 2.39 11.07
C LEU A 21 3.93 0.93 11.09
N SER A 22 3.63 0.25 10.00
CA SER A 22 3.97 -1.15 9.79
C SER A 22 4.25 -1.38 8.32
N VAL A 23 5.00 -2.43 8.00
CA VAL A 23 5.20 -2.85 6.61
C VAL A 23 4.07 -3.81 6.24
N VAL A 24 3.56 -3.70 5.04
CA VAL A 24 2.63 -4.66 4.47
C VAL A 24 3.40 -5.94 4.19
N ALA A 25 2.97 -7.04 4.80
CA ALA A 25 3.45 -8.39 4.49
C ALA A 25 2.62 -9.07 3.40
N GLY A 26 1.43 -8.54 3.11
CA GLY A 26 0.49 -9.07 2.13
C GLY A 26 -0.91 -8.54 2.39
N LEU A 27 -1.90 -9.14 1.75
CA LEU A 27 -3.32 -8.90 2.02
C LEU A 27 -3.86 -10.04 2.87
N ASP A 28 -4.70 -9.71 3.85
CA ASP A 28 -5.45 -10.70 4.63
C ASP A 28 -6.68 -11.19 3.85
N ALA A 29 -7.30 -12.28 4.32
CA ALA A 29 -8.48 -12.86 3.68
C ALA A 29 -9.70 -11.94 3.75
N ASP A 30 -9.76 -11.09 4.77
CA ASP A 30 -10.77 -10.03 4.90
C ASP A 30 -10.51 -8.84 3.96
N GLY A 31 -9.41 -8.86 3.21
CA GLY A 31 -9.00 -7.76 2.34
C GLY A 31 -8.28 -6.62 3.05
N SER A 32 -8.01 -6.75 4.34
CA SER A 32 -7.22 -5.77 5.10
C SER A 32 -5.72 -5.99 4.89
N PRO A 33 -4.88 -4.93 4.91
CA PRO A 33 -3.43 -5.04 4.80
C PRO A 33 -2.89 -5.85 5.97
N LYS A 34 -2.16 -6.93 5.67
CA LYS A 34 -1.43 -7.66 6.69
C LYS A 34 -0.25 -6.82 7.16
N ARG A 35 -0.39 -6.25 8.34
CA ARG A 35 0.63 -5.39 8.98
C ARG A 35 1.67 -6.24 9.68
N THR A 36 2.93 -5.95 9.44
CA THR A 36 4.06 -6.55 10.14
C THR A 36 4.98 -5.44 10.63
N PRO A 37 5.45 -5.49 11.88
CA PRO A 37 6.32 -4.45 12.41
C PRO A 37 7.61 -4.38 11.58
N ALA A 38 8.03 -3.18 11.18
CA ALA A 38 9.26 -2.99 10.42
C ALA A 38 10.49 -3.21 11.31
N LYS A 39 10.78 -4.47 11.57
CA LYS A 39 12.01 -4.91 12.23
C LYS A 39 12.81 -5.70 11.21
N ALA A 40 14.14 -5.63 11.28
CA ALA A 40 15.02 -6.44 10.44
C ALA A 40 14.69 -7.93 10.49
N GLU A 41 14.28 -8.44 11.66
CA GLU A 41 13.83 -9.83 11.87
C GLU A 41 12.60 -10.20 11.02
N ASN A 42 11.75 -9.23 10.72
CA ASN A 42 10.55 -9.41 9.91
C ASN A 42 10.76 -9.02 8.45
N ALA A 43 11.95 -8.56 8.06
CA ALA A 43 12.23 -8.08 6.71
C ALA A 43 11.97 -9.12 5.62
N GLN A 44 12.15 -10.40 5.96
CA GLN A 44 11.85 -11.52 5.08
C GLN A 44 10.34 -11.74 4.86
N SER A 45 9.50 -11.27 5.78
CA SER A 45 8.03 -11.33 5.67
C SER A 45 7.43 -10.12 4.97
N PHE A 46 8.23 -9.11 4.62
CA PHE A 46 7.72 -7.90 3.97
C PHE A 46 7.33 -8.19 2.52
N LEU A 47 6.22 -7.60 2.10
CA LEU A 47 5.79 -7.61 0.71
C LEU A 47 6.72 -6.70 -0.10
N GLN A 48 7.63 -7.33 -0.83
CA GLN A 48 8.53 -6.66 -1.76
C GLN A 48 7.95 -6.72 -3.16
N PHE A 49 7.91 -5.60 -3.86
CA PHE A 49 7.48 -5.51 -5.25
C PHE A 49 8.51 -4.74 -6.06
N ASP A 50 8.73 -5.15 -7.30
CA ASP A 50 9.48 -4.35 -8.25
C ASP A 50 8.63 -3.16 -8.72
N ARG A 51 9.27 -2.06 -9.11
CA ARG A 51 8.56 -0.89 -9.69
C ARG A 51 7.72 -1.21 -10.93
N HIS A 52 8.03 -2.32 -11.60
CA HIS A 52 7.33 -2.84 -12.76
C HIS A 52 6.31 -3.95 -12.42
N GLY A 53 6.14 -4.29 -11.14
CA GLY A 53 5.36 -5.44 -10.72
C GLY A 53 3.89 -5.13 -10.50
N ASP A 54 3.01 -5.95 -11.08
CA ASP A 54 1.56 -5.95 -10.86
C ASP A 54 1.14 -6.35 -9.43
N VAL A 55 2.09 -6.72 -8.57
CA VAL A 55 1.81 -7.16 -7.19
C VAL A 55 1.17 -6.03 -6.38
N LEU A 56 1.66 -4.80 -6.56
CA LEU A 56 1.10 -3.63 -5.88
C LEU A 56 -0.29 -3.26 -6.42
N ASP A 57 -0.48 -3.33 -7.74
CA ASP A 57 -1.78 -3.09 -8.37
C ASP A 57 -2.83 -4.11 -7.92
N ASN A 58 -2.49 -5.41 -7.95
CA ASN A 58 -3.36 -6.48 -7.44
C ASN A 58 -3.65 -6.32 -5.95
N PHE A 59 -2.66 -5.94 -5.15
CA PHE A 59 -2.85 -5.68 -3.73
C PHE A 59 -3.87 -4.56 -3.51
N PHE A 60 -3.70 -3.41 -4.18
CA PHE A 60 -4.63 -2.29 -4.02
C PHE A 60 -6.00 -2.60 -4.59
N LYS A 61 -6.10 -3.25 -5.75
CA LYS A 61 -7.39 -3.67 -6.31
C LYS A 61 -8.17 -4.55 -5.34
N ASN A 62 -7.51 -5.57 -4.78
CA ASN A 62 -8.13 -6.45 -3.81
C ASN A 62 -8.41 -5.75 -2.48
N PHE A 63 -7.54 -4.84 -2.05
CA PHE A 63 -7.73 -4.01 -0.86
C PHE A 63 -8.94 -3.09 -1.00
N PHE A 64 -9.07 -2.32 -2.07
CA PHE A 64 -10.23 -1.44 -2.27
C PHE A 64 -11.53 -2.19 -2.50
N ARG A 65 -11.45 -3.42 -3.02
CA ARG A 65 -12.63 -4.26 -3.27
C ARG A 65 -13.16 -4.93 -2.00
N GLN A 66 -12.27 -5.37 -1.12
CA GLN A 66 -12.62 -6.15 0.07
C GLN A 66 -12.53 -5.33 1.36
N CYS A 67 -11.61 -4.38 1.46
CA CYS A 67 -11.47 -3.51 2.63
C CYS A 67 -12.61 -2.49 2.66
N LYS A 68 -13.31 -2.45 3.80
CA LYS A 68 -14.44 -1.55 4.03
C LYS A 68 -14.03 -0.09 4.25
N GLU A 69 -12.82 0.15 4.78
CA GLU A 69 -12.31 1.48 5.11
C GLU A 69 -10.89 1.70 4.59
N PRO A 70 -10.68 1.73 3.26
CA PRO A 70 -9.35 1.87 2.70
C PRO A 70 -8.70 3.22 3.05
N SER A 71 -9.49 4.28 3.19
CA SER A 71 -9.04 5.65 3.52
C SER A 71 -8.43 5.79 4.91
N ARG A 72 -8.69 4.84 5.82
CA ARG A 72 -8.12 4.85 7.17
C ARG A 72 -6.64 4.46 7.18
N PHE A 73 -6.17 3.84 6.08
CA PHE A 73 -4.81 3.37 5.94
C PHE A 73 -4.02 4.27 5.00
N GLY A 74 -2.92 4.84 5.50
CA GLY A 74 -1.99 5.62 4.70
C GLY A 74 -0.90 4.72 4.13
N PHE A 75 -0.78 4.64 2.81
CA PHE A 75 0.24 3.82 2.17
C PHE A 75 1.42 4.67 1.68
N TYR A 76 2.64 4.18 1.93
CA TYR A 76 3.88 4.83 1.52
C TYR A 76 4.82 3.82 0.86
N ARG A 77 5.37 4.17 -0.29
CA ARG A 77 6.35 3.36 -1.02
C ARG A 77 7.75 3.78 -0.60
N VAL A 78 8.54 2.80 -0.20
CA VAL A 78 9.94 3.00 0.17
C VAL A 78 10.79 1.87 -0.41
N ALA A 79 12.06 2.16 -0.72
CA ALA A 79 12.98 1.12 -1.17
C ALA A 79 13.16 0.08 -0.06
N ALA A 80 13.13 -1.21 -0.39
CA ALA A 80 13.28 -2.31 0.56
C ALA A 80 14.59 -2.20 1.36
N ASP A 81 15.67 -1.78 0.70
CA ASP A 81 17.00 -1.57 1.30
C ASP A 81 17.00 -0.40 2.30
N GLN A 82 16.11 0.56 2.14
CA GLN A 82 16.00 1.73 3.00
C GLN A 82 14.77 1.70 3.94
N ALA A 83 14.04 0.59 3.97
CA ALA A 83 12.77 0.48 4.69
C ALA A 83 12.93 0.73 6.19
N ASP A 84 14.00 0.21 6.79
CA ASP A 84 14.32 0.40 8.21
C ASP A 84 14.53 1.89 8.55
N LYS A 85 15.44 2.56 7.82
CA LYS A 85 15.72 3.99 8.00
C LYS A 85 14.52 4.87 7.69
N LEU A 86 13.81 4.61 6.59
CA LEU A 86 12.61 5.39 6.25
C LEU A 86 11.48 5.14 7.23
N MET A 87 11.38 3.97 7.87
CA MET A 87 10.37 3.73 8.89
C MET A 87 10.59 4.65 10.09
N GLU A 88 11.83 4.79 10.58
CA GLU A 88 12.13 5.69 11.69
C GLU A 88 11.82 7.15 11.34
N VAL A 89 12.22 7.59 10.14
CA VAL A 89 11.92 8.93 9.65
C VAL A 89 10.42 9.15 9.48
N MET A 90 9.72 8.21 8.84
CA MET A 90 8.26 8.26 8.67
C MET A 90 7.55 8.33 10.03
N LYS A 91 8.04 7.59 11.03
CA LYS A 91 7.46 7.61 12.38
C LYS A 91 7.56 8.98 13.03
N ASP A 92 8.67 9.70 12.80
CA ASP A 92 8.83 11.05 13.31
C ASP A 92 7.99 12.06 12.51
N LEU A 93 8.05 12.01 11.17
CA LEU A 93 7.25 12.88 10.29
C LEU A 93 5.73 12.69 10.51
N LEU A 94 5.29 11.49 10.84
CA LEU A 94 3.87 11.17 11.06
C LEU A 94 3.36 11.50 12.47
N LYS A 95 4.22 12.03 13.36
CA LYS A 95 3.75 12.74 14.55
C LYS A 95 2.95 13.98 14.17
N ASP A 96 3.41 14.68 13.12
CA ASP A 96 2.76 15.89 12.57
C ASP A 96 2.56 15.74 11.06
N PRO A 97 1.58 14.94 10.62
CA PRO A 97 1.36 14.66 9.19
C PRO A 97 0.91 15.90 8.42
N GLU A 98 0.26 16.87 9.06
CA GLU A 98 -0.14 18.13 8.43
C GLU A 98 1.07 19.02 8.12
N ALA A 99 1.97 19.18 9.08
CA ALA A 99 3.19 19.96 8.89
C ALA A 99 4.18 19.28 7.92
N ASN A 100 4.24 17.95 7.95
CA ASN A 100 5.15 17.16 7.13
C ASN A 100 4.53 16.66 5.83
N LYS A 101 3.33 17.14 5.46
CA LYS A 101 2.59 16.68 4.28
C LYS A 101 3.41 16.77 2.99
N GLU A 102 4.20 17.84 2.83
CA GLU A 102 5.07 18.04 1.66
C GLU A 102 6.22 17.03 1.60
N LEU A 103 6.77 16.64 2.76
CA LEU A 103 7.83 15.64 2.87
C LEU A 103 7.30 14.22 2.66
N LEU A 104 6.04 13.98 3.04
CA LEU A 104 5.36 12.69 2.89
C LEU A 104 4.81 12.48 1.48
N ALA A 105 4.43 13.55 0.77
CA ALA A 105 3.86 13.51 -0.58
C ALA A 105 4.66 12.66 -1.60
N PRO A 106 5.98 12.79 -1.75
CA PRO A 106 6.74 12.00 -2.73
C PRO A 106 6.80 10.50 -2.40
N HIS A 107 6.58 10.14 -1.14
CA HIS A 107 6.59 8.76 -0.69
C HIS A 107 5.20 8.15 -0.59
N LYS A 108 4.16 9.00 -0.47
CA LYS A 108 2.77 8.55 -0.37
C LYS A 108 2.36 7.89 -1.68
N VAL A 109 1.81 6.68 -1.57
CA VAL A 109 1.23 6.01 -2.73
C VAL A 109 -0.09 6.68 -3.06
N ASP A 110 -0.24 7.11 -4.31
CA ASP A 110 -1.54 7.57 -4.80
C ASP A 110 -2.47 6.37 -4.95
N THR A 111 -3.38 6.24 -4.00
CA THR A 111 -4.36 5.16 -3.99
C THR A 111 -5.66 5.51 -4.70
N SER A 112 -5.83 6.80 -5.06
CA SER A 112 -7.03 7.32 -5.71
C SER A 112 -7.25 6.73 -7.11
N GLY A 113 -6.17 6.43 -7.84
CA GLY A 113 -6.26 5.71 -9.12
C GLY A 113 -6.89 4.31 -8.96
N TYR A 114 -6.44 3.54 -7.95
CA TYR A 114 -6.96 2.20 -7.69
C TYR A 114 -8.40 2.21 -7.21
N GLU A 115 -8.78 3.15 -6.33
CA GLU A 115 -10.17 3.29 -5.88
C GLU A 115 -11.13 3.50 -7.06
N LYS A 116 -10.77 4.39 -7.99
CA LYS A 116 -11.59 4.66 -9.18
C LYS A 116 -11.70 3.42 -10.07
N GLN A 117 -10.58 2.76 -10.34
CA GLN A 117 -10.55 1.55 -11.16
C GLN A 117 -11.45 0.45 -10.56
N VAL A 118 -11.36 0.22 -9.25
CA VAL A 118 -12.18 -0.79 -8.54
C VAL A 118 -13.67 -0.40 -8.51
N LYS A 119 -13.99 0.90 -8.36
CA LYS A 119 -15.38 1.38 -8.47
C LYS A 119 -15.93 1.22 -9.87
N GLU A 120 -15.16 1.53 -10.91
CA GLU A 120 -15.56 1.34 -12.31
C GLU A 120 -15.75 -0.14 -12.65
N GLU A 121 -14.82 -1.05 -12.27
CA GLU A 121 -14.96 -2.50 -12.47
C GLU A 121 -16.21 -3.07 -11.79
N GLN A 122 -16.51 -2.66 -10.56
CA GLN A 122 -17.72 -3.10 -9.84
C GLN A 122 -19.00 -2.55 -10.46
N THR A 123 -18.97 -1.35 -11.02
CA THR A 123 -20.13 -0.73 -11.68
C THR A 123 -20.36 -1.33 -13.08
N ALA A 124 -19.28 -1.62 -13.81
CA ALA A 124 -19.31 -2.23 -15.14
C ALA A 124 -19.76 -3.71 -15.07
N GLY A 125 -19.21 -4.51 -14.16
CA GLY A 125 -19.61 -5.92 -13.99
C GLY A 125 -21.08 -6.10 -13.57
N LYS A 126 -21.67 -5.09 -12.91
CA LYS A 126 -23.10 -5.08 -12.54
C LYS A 126 -24.02 -4.71 -13.71
N THR A 127 -23.48 -4.13 -14.78
CA THR A 127 -24.24 -3.84 -16.01
C THR A 127 -24.27 -5.07 -16.92
N GLU A 128 -23.17 -5.84 -16.99
CA GLU A 128 -23.07 -7.00 -17.87
C GLU A 128 -23.89 -8.21 -17.37
N GLN A 129 -23.98 -8.43 -16.05
CA GLN A 129 -24.88 -9.45 -15.48
C GLN A 129 -26.38 -9.14 -15.64
N LYS A 130 -26.77 -7.90 -15.98
CA LYS A 130 -28.18 -7.55 -16.19
C LYS A 130 -28.62 -7.71 -17.65
N GLN A 131 -27.70 -7.96 -18.57
CA GLN A 131 -28.00 -8.06 -20.00
C GLN A 131 -28.08 -9.50 -20.54
N GLU A 132 -27.65 -10.50 -19.75
CA GLU A 132 -27.72 -11.92 -20.12
C GLU A 132 -29.02 -12.62 -19.63
N GLU A 133 -29.93 -11.88 -18.98
CA GLU A 133 -31.22 -12.38 -18.49
C GLU A 133 -32.42 -11.80 -19.28
N GLN A 134 -32.25 -11.55 -20.59
CA GLN A 134 -33.34 -11.23 -21.53
C GLN A 134 -33.38 -12.17 -22.72
#